data_AF-A0A352PV39-F1
#
_entry.id   AF-A0A352PV39-F1
#
_cell.length_a   1.000
_cell.length_b   1.000
_cell.length_c   1.000
_cell.angle_alpha   90.00
_cell.angle_beta   90.00
_cell.angle_gamma   90.00
#
_symmetry.space_group_name_H-M   'P 1'
#
loop_
_entity.id
_entity.type
_entity.pdbx_description
1 polymer ?
#
loop_
_entity_poly.entity_id
_entity_poly.type
_entity_poly.pdbx_seq_one_letter_code
_entity_poly.pdbx_strand_id
1 'polypeptide(L)' 'KGLKTMFSGLDIERIIWSAMAIGIAQAAFAAALKYSREREQFGQPIFNFQMIQDKLVTMQIDIEAARLLTYKGATA' A
#
# COMPACT_ATOMS: atom_id res chain seq x y z
N LYS A 1 -17.91 -30.24 13.45
CA LYS A 1 -18.48 -29.48 12.30
C LYS A 1 -18.33 -27.96 12.46
N GLY A 2 -18.51 -27.38 13.65
CA GLY A 2 -18.38 -25.92 13.87
C GLY A 2 -17.03 -25.29 13.49
N LEU A 3 -15.89 -25.90 13.84
CA LEU A 3 -14.56 -25.37 13.48
C LEU A 3 -14.37 -25.20 11.96
N LYS A 4 -14.82 -26.18 11.18
CA LYS A 4 -14.69 -26.17 9.72
C LYS A 4 -15.55 -25.08 9.07
N THR A 5 -16.71 -24.79 9.65
CA THR A 5 -17.61 -23.70 9.22
C THR A 5 -17.08 -22.33 9.64
N MET A 6 -16.43 -22.23 10.79
CA MET A 6 -15.78 -20.98 11.22
C MET A 6 -14.59 -20.63 10.32
N PHE A 7 -13.76 -21.61 9.94
CA PHE A 7 -12.58 -21.38 9.12
C PHE A 7 -12.85 -21.33 7.60
N SER A 8 -14.04 -21.70 7.12
CA SER A 8 -14.33 -21.73 5.69
C SER A 8 -14.38 -20.35 5.02
N GLY A 9 -14.56 -19.27 5.79
CA GLY A 9 -14.59 -17.90 5.26
C GLY A 9 -13.28 -17.12 5.45
N LEU A 10 -12.32 -17.66 6.21
CA LEU A 10 -11.17 -16.89 6.67
C LEU A 10 -10.23 -16.47 5.53
N ASP A 11 -10.11 -17.28 4.50
CA ASP A 11 -9.26 -16.95 3.34
C ASP A 11 -9.85 -15.81 2.50
N ILE A 12 -11.18 -15.78 2.35
CA ILE A 12 -11.90 -14.66 1.71
C ILE A 12 -11.73 -13.39 2.54
N GLU A 13 -11.91 -13.49 3.86
CA GLU A 13 -11.73 -12.37 4.78
C GLU A 13 -10.32 -11.77 4.68
N ARG A 14 -9.27 -12.61 4.63
CA ARG A 14 -7.88 -12.16 4.48
C ARG A 14 -7.68 -11.37 3.19
N ILE A 15 -8.21 -11.87 2.07
CA ILE A 15 -8.12 -11.18 0.77
C ILE A 15 -8.80 -9.81 0.84
N ILE A 16 -9.98 -9.74 1.45
CA ILE A 16 -10.74 -8.48 1.62
C ILE A 16 -9.93 -7.48 2.47
N TRP A 17 -9.37 -7.93 3.61
CA TRP A 17 -8.53 -7.08 4.45
C TRP A 17 -7.26 -6.60 3.75
N SER A 18 -6.59 -7.46 2.99
CA SER A 18 -5.43 -7.07 2.18
C SER A 18 -5.79 -6.00 1.15
N ALA A 19 -6.90 -6.17 0.43
CA ALA A 19 -7.37 -5.18 -0.54
C ALA A 19 -7.67 -3.81 0.10
N MET A 20 -8.30 -3.80 1.29
CA MET A 20 -8.55 -2.56 2.03
C MET A 20 -7.24 -1.87 2.47
N ALA A 21 -6.30 -2.64 3.03
CA ALA A 21 -5.00 -2.11 3.46
C ALA A 21 -4.21 -1.49 2.28
N ILE A 22 -4.26 -2.12 1.11
CA ILE A 22 -3.66 -1.60 -0.12
C ILE A 22 -4.30 -0.26 -0.52
N GLY A 23 -5.63 -0.15 -0.46
CA GLY A 23 -6.32 1.10 -0.78
C GLY A 23 -5.89 2.26 0.14
N ILE A 24 -5.73 1.98 1.44
CA ILE A 24 -5.21 2.95 2.41
C ILE A 24 -3.77 3.35 2.07
N ALA A 25 -2.91 2.38 1.74
CA ALA A 25 -1.52 2.64 1.38
C ALA A 25 -1.42 3.50 0.09
N GLN A 26 -2.27 3.24 -0.90
CA GLN A 26 -2.36 4.06 -2.12
C GLN A 26 -2.77 5.50 -1.84
N ALA A 27 -3.76 5.70 -0.97
CA ALA A 27 -4.17 7.04 -0.54
C ALA A 27 -3.05 7.78 0.20
N ALA A 28 -2.33 7.08 1.09
CA ALA A 28 -1.19 7.61 1.81
C ALA A 28 -0.04 8.00 0.86
N PHE A 29 0.26 7.16 -0.13
CA PHE A 29 1.26 7.46 -1.17
C PHE A 29 0.86 8.70 -1.99
N ALA A 30 -0.39 8.80 -2.44
CA ALA A 30 -0.86 9.95 -3.21
C ALA A 30 -0.76 11.26 -2.40
N ALA A 31 -1.13 11.23 -1.11
CA ALA A 31 -1.00 12.37 -0.21
C ALA A 31 0.47 12.75 0.02
N ALA A 32 1.34 11.77 0.26
CA ALA A 32 2.77 11.99 0.46
C ALA A 32 3.45 12.56 -0.81
N LEU A 33 3.13 12.01 -1.98
CA LEU A 33 3.65 12.49 -3.26
C LEU A 33 3.24 13.94 -3.52
N LYS A 34 1.96 14.26 -3.32
CA LYS A 34 1.45 15.63 -3.43
C LYS A 34 2.20 16.57 -2.48
N TYR A 35 2.24 16.23 -1.20
CA TYR A 35 2.87 17.08 -0.19
C TYR A 35 4.37 17.27 -0.43
N SER A 36 5.07 16.24 -0.89
CA SER A 36 6.50 16.34 -1.20
C SER A 36 6.83 17.37 -2.29
N ARG A 37 5.91 17.60 -3.22
CA ARG A 37 6.05 18.57 -4.30
C ARG A 37 5.65 19.99 -3.89
N GLU A 38 4.76 20.12 -2.90
CA GLU A 38 4.27 21.40 -2.40
C GLU A 38 5.14 21.98 -1.28
N ARG A 39 5.74 21.13 -0.44
CA ARG A 39 6.54 21.56 0.70
C ARG A 39 7.94 21.95 0.26
N GLU A 40 8.35 23.18 0.55
CA GLU A 40 9.71 23.67 0.31
C GLU A 40 10.55 23.74 1.60
N GLN A 41 11.79 23.25 1.53
CA GLN A 41 12.83 23.42 2.55
C GLN A 41 14.20 23.52 1.89
N PHE A 42 15.11 24.27 2.54
CA PHE A 42 16.45 24.55 2.00
C PHE A 42 16.41 25.12 0.57
N GLY A 43 15.40 25.95 0.27
CA GLY A 43 15.26 26.65 -1.00
C GLY A 43 14.71 25.82 -2.18
N GLN A 44 14.20 24.61 -1.94
CA GLN A 44 13.59 23.79 -2.99
C GLN A 44 12.48 22.86 -2.45
N PRO A 45 11.61 22.31 -3.31
CA PRO A 45 10.67 21.27 -2.94
C PRO A 45 11.36 20.06 -2.31
N ILE A 46 10.79 19.51 -1.23
CA ILE A 46 11.39 18.37 -0.53
C ILE A 46 11.46 17.11 -1.40
N PHE A 47 10.64 17.04 -2.46
CA PHE A 47 10.70 15.99 -3.49
C PHE A 47 12.08 15.88 -4.16
N ASN A 48 12.88 16.95 -4.20
CA ASN A 48 14.20 16.94 -4.84
C ASN A 48 15.28 16.26 -3.99
N PHE A 49 15.01 15.95 -2.71
CA PHE A 49 15.97 15.24 -1.87
C PHE A 49 15.89 13.73 -2.10
N GLN A 50 17.04 13.09 -2.35
CA GLN A 50 17.14 11.65 -2.60
C GLN A 50 16.42 10.81 -1.55
N MET A 51 16.58 11.12 -0.26
CA MET A 51 15.94 10.36 0.83
C MET A 51 14.40 10.42 0.79
N ILE A 52 13.81 11.50 0.26
CA ILE A 52 12.36 11.60 0.08
C ILE A 52 11.93 10.77 -1.12
N GLN A 53 12.70 10.80 -2.21
CA GLN A 53 12.46 9.96 -3.38
C GLN A 53 12.52 8.48 -3.03
N ASP A 54 13.54 8.04 -2.26
CA ASP A 54 13.70 6.66 -1.82
C ASP A 54 12.49 6.18 -1.00
N LYS A 55 11.97 7.03 -0.10
CA LYS A 55 10.75 6.73 0.67
C LYS A 55 9.55 6.53 -0.23
N LEU A 56 9.33 7.43 -1.19
CA LEU A 56 8.21 7.36 -2.12
C LEU A 56 8.30 6.13 -3.03
N VAL A 57 9.49 5.83 -3.55
CA VAL A 57 9.74 4.65 -4.38
C VAL A 57 9.52 3.36 -3.57
N THR A 58 10.02 3.28 -2.34
CA THR A 58 9.79 2.13 -1.46
C THR A 58 8.30 1.89 -1.21
N MET A 59 7.55 2.96 -0.88
CA MET A 59 6.09 2.86 -0.71
C MET A 59 5.41 2.32 -1.96
N GLN A 60 5.77 2.82 -3.14
CA GLN A 60 5.17 2.37 -4.40
C GLN A 60 5.50 0.90 -4.71
N ILE A 61 6.74 0.46 -4.45
CA ILE A 61 7.17 -0.93 -4.62
C ILE A 61 6.35 -1.85 -3.71
N ASP A 62 6.22 -1.51 -2.43
CA ASP A 62 5.48 -2.32 -1.45
C ASP A 62 3.99 -2.41 -1.81
N ILE A 63 3.40 -1.31 -2.28
CA ILE A 63 2.00 -1.28 -2.75
C ILE A 63 1.80 -2.23 -3.93
N GLU A 64 2.66 -2.17 -4.95
CA GLU A 64 2.54 -3.03 -6.13
C GLU A 64 2.79 -4.51 -5.77
N ALA A 65 3.78 -4.79 -4.92
CA ALA A 65 4.02 -6.14 -4.42
C ALA A 65 2.81 -6.70 -3.66
N ALA A 66 2.21 -5.90 -2.77
CA ALA A 66 1.02 -6.29 -2.03
C ALA A 66 -0.19 -6.51 -2.95
N ARG A 67 -0.37 -5.68 -3.98
CA ARG A 67 -1.41 -5.86 -5.02
C ARG A 67 -1.25 -7.18 -5.75
N LEU A 68 -0.04 -7.46 -6.23
CA LEU A 68 0.27 -8.71 -6.93
C LEU A 68 0.01 -9.94 -6.05
N LEU A 69 0.42 -9.90 -4.78
CA LEU A 69 0.19 -10.99 -3.84
C LEU A 69 -1.30 -11.19 -3.55
N THR A 70 -2.05 -10.10 -3.39
CA THR A 70 -3.49 -10.14 -3.13
C THR A 70 -4.26 -10.70 -4.32
N TYR A 71 -3.93 -10.26 -5.53
CA TYR A 71 -4.55 -10.82 -6.75
C TYR A 71 -4.21 -12.30 -6.92
N LYS A 72 -2.96 -12.69 -6.69
CA LYS A 72 -2.56 -14.10 -6.73
C LYS A 72 -3.36 -14.93 -5.73
N GLY A 73 -3.56 -14.44 -4.50
CA GLY A 73 -4.36 -15.10 -3.48
C GLY A 73 -5.86 -15.16 -3.81
N ALA A 74 -6.40 -14.17 -4.53
CA ALA A 74 -7.79 -14.15 -4.98
C ALA A 74 -8.08 -15.08 -6.16
N THR A 75 -7.06 -15.39 -6.96
CA THR A 75 -7.17 -16.29 -8.13
C THR A 75 -6.77 -17.74 -7.84
N ALA A 76 -6.27 -18.03 -6.63
CA ALA A 76 -5.86 -19.36 -6.20
C ALA A 76 -7.03 -20.14 -5.60
#